data_AF-A0A0U0PPT3-F1
#
_entry.id   AF-A0A0U0PPT3-F1
#
_cell.length_a   1.000
_cell.length_b   1.000
_cell.length_c   1.000
_cell.angle_alpha   90.00
_cell.angle_beta   90.00
_cell.angle_gamma   90.00
#
_symmetry.space_group_name_H-M   'P 1'
#
loop_
_entity.id
_entity.type
_entity.pdbx_description
1 polymer ?
#
loop_
_entity_poly.entity_id
_entity_poly.type
_entity_poly.pdbx_seq_one_letter_code
_entity_poly.pdbx_strand_id
1 'polypeptide(L)' 'MQSTGLKDKNEKEVFVGDIIKCTKGCPHEVYLEKEYGGIFKGGMPAIYLKRLGEGYAWTEDEEIIGNIYETPELLEDK' A
#
# COMPACT_ATOMS: atom_id res chain seq x y z
N MET A 1 -3.10 -7.57 11.49
CA MET A 1 -2.47 -6.83 10.38
C MET A 1 -1.30 -6.03 10.95
N GLN A 2 -0.20 -5.87 10.23
CA GLN A 2 0.95 -5.09 10.69
C GLN A 2 0.76 -3.62 10.29
N SER A 3 0.94 -2.68 11.22
CA SER A 3 0.87 -1.25 10.89
C SER A 3 2.05 -0.83 10.02
N THR A 4 1.76 0.00 9.03
CA THR A 4 2.79 0.60 8.16
C THR A 4 3.30 1.94 8.69
N GLY A 5 2.55 2.58 9.61
CA GLY A 5 2.81 3.93 10.09
C GLY A 5 2.42 5.05 9.12
N LEU A 6 1.81 4.72 7.97
CA LEU A 6 1.32 5.69 6.99
C LEU A 6 -0.18 5.91 7.10
N LYS A 7 -0.64 7.04 6.54
CA LYS A 7 -2.04 7.41 6.47
C LYS A 7 -2.49 7.62 5.03
N ASP A 8 -3.72 7.24 4.76
CA ASP A 8 -4.42 7.51 3.50
C ASP A 8 -4.95 8.96 3.45
N LYS A 9 -5.56 9.36 2.32
CA LYS A 9 -6.13 10.70 2.12
C LYS A 9 -7.19 11.09 3.16
N ASN A 10 -7.82 10.10 3.80
CA ASN A 10 -8.87 10.27 4.79
C ASN A 10 -8.31 10.20 6.22
N GLU A 11 -6.98 10.33 6.36
CA GLU A 11 -6.23 10.21 7.62
C GLU A 11 -6.37 8.84 8.29
N LYS A 12 -6.83 7.81 7.57
CA LYS A 12 -6.90 6.44 8.09
C LYS A 12 -5.54 5.78 8.00
N GLU A 13 -5.18 5.08 9.07
CA GLU A 13 -3.95 4.32 9.12
C GLU A 13 -3.99 3.15 8.13
N VAL A 14 -2.89 2.98 7.39
CA VAL A 14 -2.73 1.92 6.39
C VAL A 14 -2.03 0.72 7.01
N PHE A 15 -2.58 -0.46 6.79
CA PHE A 15 -2.08 -1.72 7.29
C PHE A 15 -1.61 -2.63 6.15
N VAL A 16 -0.69 -3.55 6.48
CA VAL A 16 -0.29 -4.62 5.56
C VAL A 16 -1.50 -5.52 5.27
N GLY A 17 -1.80 -5.69 3.99
CA GLY A 17 -2.98 -6.39 3.48
C GLY A 17 -4.13 -5.47 3.07
N ASP A 18 -4.02 -4.15 3.28
CA ASP A 18 -5.00 -3.21 2.76
C ASP A 18 -4.91 -3.12 1.23
N ILE A 19 -6.05 -2.82 0.61
CA ILE A 19 -6.17 -2.55 -0.82
C ILE A 19 -6.37 -1.05 -0.95
N ILE A 20 -5.41 -0.40 -1.60
CA ILE A 20 -5.44 1.04 -1.82
C ILE A 20 -5.66 1.36 -3.29
N LYS A 21 -6.35 2.46 -3.54
CA LYS A 21 -6.51 3.03 -4.87
C LYS A 21 -5.39 4.04 -5.10
N CYS A 22 -4.54 3.73 -6.06
CA CYS A 22 -3.48 4.64 -6.51
C CYS A 22 -4.10 5.91 -7.14
N THR A 23 -3.32 6.99 -7.25
CA THR A 23 -3.74 8.23 -7.93
C THR A 23 -4.17 8.03 -9.40
N LYS A 24 -3.71 6.95 -10.05
CA LYS A 24 -4.13 6.53 -11.40
C LYS A 24 -5.43 5.69 -11.41
N GLY A 25 -6.06 5.47 -10.27
CA GLY A 25 -7.32 4.72 -10.13
C GLY A 25 -7.17 3.20 -10.09
N CYS A 26 -5.96 2.69 -9.93
CA CYS A 26 -5.62 1.29 -9.88
C CYS A 26 -5.61 0.72 -8.45
N PRO A 27 -6.28 -0.42 -8.19
CA PRO A 27 -6.24 -1.08 -6.88
C PRO A 27 -4.93 -1.84 -6.71
N HIS A 28 -4.30 -1.69 -5.55
CA HIS A 28 -3.08 -2.40 -5.19
C HIS A 28 -3.12 -2.89 -3.75
N GLU A 29 -2.65 -4.11 -3.55
CA GLU A 29 -2.39 -4.68 -2.22
C GLU A 29 -1.15 -4.03 -1.62
N VAL A 30 -1.30 -3.52 -0.40
CA VAL A 30 -0.23 -3.01 0.45
C VAL A 30 0.51 -4.19 1.07
N TYR A 31 1.81 -4.30 0.76
CA TYR A 31 2.66 -5.31 1.37
C TYR A 31 4.00 -4.71 1.83
N LEU A 32 4.57 -5.30 2.87
CA LEU A 32 5.85 -4.89 3.45
C LEU A 32 6.88 -5.96 3.12
N GLU A 33 7.80 -5.65 2.19
CA GLU A 33 8.89 -6.57 1.85
C GLU A 33 10.11 -6.30 2.73
N LYS A 34 10.35 -7.20 3.69
CA LYS A 34 11.46 -7.07 4.65
C LYS A 34 12.84 -7.08 3.97
N GLU A 35 12.98 -7.73 2.81
CA GLU A 35 14.26 -7.80 2.08
C GLU A 35 14.71 -6.44 1.53
N TYR A 36 13.77 -5.52 1.26
CA TYR A 36 14.09 -4.16 0.79
C TYR A 36 13.92 -3.09 1.88
N GLY A 37 13.45 -3.48 3.06
CA GLY A 37 13.34 -2.62 4.24
C GLY A 37 14.71 -2.09 4.66
N GLY A 38 14.98 -0.82 4.37
CA GLY A 38 16.23 -0.15 4.73
C GLY A 38 17.14 0.22 3.55
N ILE A 39 16.76 -0.08 2.30
CA ILE A 39 17.55 0.28 1.12
C ILE A 39 17.45 1.80 0.81
N PHE A 40 16.38 2.46 1.22
CA PHE A 40 16.24 3.90 1.08
C PHE A 40 16.71 4.64 2.35
N LYS A 41 17.96 5.12 2.34
CA LYS A 41 18.43 6.16 3.28
C LYS A 41 17.76 7.49 2.92
N GLY A 42 16.54 7.70 3.39
CA GLY A 42 15.77 8.89 3.03
C GLY A 42 14.36 9.05 3.61
N GLY A 43 13.87 8.12 4.44
CA GLY A 43 12.73 8.40 5.31
C GLY A 43 11.36 7.81 4.93
N MET A 44 11.29 6.70 4.20
CA MET A 44 10.04 5.93 4.14
C MET A 44 10.28 4.44 4.44
N PRO A 45 9.47 3.81 5.32
CA PRO A 45 9.43 2.36 5.41
C PRO A 45 9.01 1.82 4.04
N ALA A 46 9.69 0.78 3.56
CA ALA A 46 9.54 0.26 2.21
C ALA A 46 8.16 -0.42 2.04
N ILE A 47 7.11 0.38 1.87
CA ILE A 47 5.81 -0.09 1.44
C ILE A 47 5.92 -0.36 -0.05
N TYR A 48 5.60 -1.58 -0.42
CA TYR A 48 5.45 -1.95 -1.80
C TYR A 48 3.98 -2.19 -2.09
N LEU A 49 3.59 -1.78 -3.29
CA LEU A 49 2.31 -2.11 -3.86
C LEU A 49 2.51 -3.29 -4.79
N LYS A 50 1.80 -4.38 -4.56
CA LYS A 50 1.94 -5.58 -5.39
C LYS A 50 1.67 -5.21 -6.85
N ARG A 51 2.52 -5.67 -7.78
CA ARG A 51 2.58 -5.29 -9.21
C ARG A 51 3.32 -3.97 -9.54
N LEU A 52 3.81 -3.21 -8.56
CA LEU A 52 4.72 -2.08 -8.76
C LEU A 52 6.12 -2.49 -8.24
N GLY A 53 6.95 -3.02 -9.15
CA GLY A 53 8.29 -3.57 -8.82
C GLY A 53 9.36 -2.53 -8.48
N GLU A 54 9.03 -1.26 -8.61
CA GLU A 54 9.91 -0.13 -8.30
C GLU A 54 9.24 0.60 -7.13
N GLY A 55 9.94 0.70 -5.99
CA GLY A 55 9.36 1.15 -4.72
C GLY A 55 8.38 2.32 -4.86
N TYR A 56 7.27 2.23 -4.12
CA TYR A 56 6.18 3.19 -4.23
C TYR A 56 6.42 4.39 -3.32
N ALA A 57 6.48 5.59 -3.90
CA ALA A 57 6.49 6.83 -3.14
C ALA A 57 5.07 7.12 -2.63
N TRP A 58 4.88 7.05 -1.32
CA TRP A 58 3.61 7.33 -0.67
C TRP A 58 3.37 8.83 -0.72
N THR A 59 2.20 9.22 -1.21
CA THR A 59 1.87 10.64 -1.42
C THR A 59 0.77 11.13 -0.48
N GLU A 60 0.17 10.25 0.32
CA GLU A 60 -1.01 10.53 1.13
C GLU A 60 -2.27 10.83 0.30
N ASP A 61 -2.19 10.77 -1.04
CA ASP A 61 -3.32 10.85 -1.95
C ASP A 61 -4.01 9.48 -2.17
N GLU A 62 -3.39 8.40 -1.67
CA GLU A 62 -3.95 7.06 -1.77
C GLU A 62 -5.17 6.90 -0.87
N GLU A 63 -6.16 6.12 -1.32
CA GLU A 63 -7.38 5.85 -0.56
C GLU A 63 -7.52 4.36 -0.29
N ILE A 64 -7.75 3.98 0.96
CA ILE A 64 -8.07 2.59 1.32
C ILE A 64 -9.48 2.28 0.83
N ILE A 65 -9.58 1.32 -0.09
CA ILE A 65 -10.85 0.88 -0.68
C ILE A 65 -11.31 -0.48 -0.17
N GLY A 66 -10.44 -1.21 0.53
CA GLY A 66 -10.74 -2.53 1.06
C GLY A 66 -9.51 -3.18 1.67
N ASN A 67 -9.60 -4.49 1.91
CA ASN A 67 -8.46 -5.33 2.32
C ASN A 67 -8.60 -6.72 1.71
N ILE A 68 -7.50 -7.47 1.66
CA ILE A 68 -7.47 -8.81 1.05
C ILE A 68 -8.29 -9.88 1.80
N TYR A 69 -8.74 -9.60 3.02
CA TYR A 69 -9.49 -10.56 3.86
C TYR A 69 -11.00 -10.41 3.69
N GLU A 70 -11.49 -9.18 3.51
CA GLU A 70 -12.90 -8.83 3.40
C GLU A 70 -13.33 -8.56 1.96
N THR A 71 -12.43 -8.01 1.14
CA THR A 71 -12.73 -7.56 -0.24
C THR A 71 -11.64 -7.99 -1.25
N PRO A 72 -11.26 -9.28 -1.31
CA PRO A 72 -10.26 -9.78 -2.25
C PRO A 72 -10.64 -9.55 -3.73
N GLU A 73 -11.94 -9.46 -4.04
CA GLU A 73 -12.46 -9.24 -5.40
C GLU A 73 -11.96 -7.93 -6.04
N LEU A 74 -11.60 -6.94 -5.23
CA LEU A 74 -11.05 -5.65 -5.72
C LEU A 74 -9.71 -5.80 -6.43
N LEU A 75 -9.00 -6.91 -6.23
CA LEU A 75 -7.74 -7.23 -6.91
C LEU A 75 -7.91 -8.10 -8.16
N GLU A 76 -9.11 -8.67 -8.37
CA GLU A 76 -9.39 -9.62 -9.47
C GLU A 76 -9.78 -8.92 -10.78
N ASP A 77 -10.03 -7.61 -10.76
CA ASP A 77 -10.52 -6.82 -11.91
C ASP A 77 -9.46 -6.55 -13.02
N LYS A 78 -8.45 -7.42 -13.18
CA LYS A 78 -7.54 -7.42 -14.33
C LYS A 78 -6.74 -8.71 -14.52
#